data_AF-A0A2D4RSB1-F1
#
_entry.id   AF-A0A2D4RSB1-F1
#
_cell.length_a   1.000
_cell.length_b   1.000
_cell.length_c   1.000
_cell.angle_alpha   90.00
_cell.angle_beta   90.00
_cell.angle_gamma   90.00
#
_symmetry.space_group_name_H-M   'P 1'
#
loop_
_entity.id
_entity.type
_entity.pdbx_description
1 polymer ?
#
loop_
_entity_poly.entity_id
_entity_poly.type
_entity_poly.pdbx_seq_one_letter_code
_entity_poly.pdbx_strand_id
1 'polypeptide(L)'
;MLERCFHGVPKEVCKIVHICCGYLNFLDEKDHKKADPDNYHQLANEMDQLNFDQISIEDAHCANHLKLLELFEKKTIIFGTIAIA
;
A
#
# COMPACT_ATOMS: atom_id res chain seq x y z
N MET A 1 -4.03 0.14 15.63
CA MET A 1 -5.22 -0.67 15.30
C MET A 1 -4.87 -1.82 14.35
N LEU A 2 -4.14 -1.58 13.25
CA LEU A 2 -3.73 -2.60 12.27
C LEU A 2 -2.95 -3.78 12.87
N GLU A 3 -2.01 -3.54 13.78
CA GLU A 3 -1.24 -4.63 14.43
C GLU A 3 -2.10 -5.61 15.22
N ARG A 4 -3.27 -5.17 15.70
CA ARG A 4 -4.21 -6.05 16.40
C ARG A 4 -4.78 -7.11 15.47
N CYS A 5 -4.91 -6.83 14.16
CA CYS A 5 -5.34 -7.80 13.17
C CYS A 5 -4.36 -8.97 13.03
N PHE A 6 -3.08 -8.76 13.35
CA PHE A 6 -2.04 -9.79 13.32
C PHE A 6 -1.70 -10.34 14.70
N HIS A 7 -2.49 -10.02 15.73
CA HIS A 7 -2.20 -10.48 17.08
C HIS A 7 -2.32 -12.01 17.18
N GLY A 8 -1.28 -12.65 17.71
CA GLY A 8 -1.21 -14.11 17.84
C GLY A 8 -0.85 -14.85 16.54
N VAL A 9 -0.64 -14.13 15.43
CA VAL A 9 -0.15 -14.74 14.19
C VAL A 9 1.31 -15.17 14.41
N PRO A 10 1.67 -16.43 14.10
CA PRO A 10 3.04 -16.93 14.22
C PRO A 10 4.03 -16.10 13.39
N LYS A 11 5.29 -16.05 13.82
CA LYS A 11 6.32 -15.23 13.16
C LYS A 11 6.71 -15.76 11.77
N GLU A 12 6.45 -17.04 11.52
CA GLU A 12 6.74 -17.73 10.28
C GLU A 12 5.73 -17.37 9.17
N VAL A 13 4.59 -16.78 9.55
CA VAL A 13 3.57 -16.32 8.60
C VAL A 13 3.92 -14.92 8.12
N CYS A 14 4.10 -14.79 6.80
CA CYS A 14 4.29 -13.50 6.14
C CYS A 14 2.99 -12.68 6.16
N LYS A 15 3.02 -11.53 6.84
CA LYS A 15 1.90 -10.60 6.98
C LYS A 15 2.05 -9.48 5.96
N ILE A 16 1.04 -9.33 5.12
CA ILE A 16 1.04 -8.39 4.00
C ILE A 16 -0.12 -7.41 4.18
N VAL A 17 0.14 -6.13 3.90
CA VAL A 17 -0.87 -5.08 3.88
C VAL A 17 -0.93 -4.49 2.49
N HIS A 18 -2.12 -4.38 1.92
CA HIS A 18 -2.34 -3.69 0.65
C HIS A 18 -3.06 -2.37 0.90
N ILE A 19 -2.57 -1.31 0.28
CA ILE A 19 -3.19 0.02 0.31
C ILE A 19 -3.47 0.41 -1.14
N CYS A 20 -4.73 0.41 -1.54
CA CYS A 20 -5.14 0.83 -2.88
C CYS A 20 -5.33 2.35 -2.96
N CYS A 21 -5.33 2.88 -4.19
CA CYS A 21 -5.65 4.27 -4.49
C CYS A 21 -7.16 4.50 -4.69
N GLY A 22 -8.00 3.55 -4.26
CA GLY A 22 -9.44 3.54 -4.52
C GLY A 22 -9.81 2.66 -5.71
N TYR A 23 -10.96 2.02 -5.59
CA TYR A 23 -11.57 1.19 -6.62
C TYR A 23 -12.88 1.83 -7.05
N LEU A 24 -13.26 1.65 -8.33
CA LEU A 24 -14.52 2.16 -8.85
C LEU A 24 -15.69 1.66 -8.00
N ASN A 25 -16.65 2.54 -7.65
CA ASN A 25 -17.85 2.09 -6.96
C ASN A 25 -18.76 1.30 -7.90
N PHE A 26 -18.71 1.63 -9.20
CA PHE A 26 -19.43 0.97 -10.28
C PHE A 26 -18.52 0.83 -11.50
N LEU A 27 -18.66 -0.27 -12.24
CA LEU A 27 -17.83 -0.54 -13.44
C LEU A 27 -17.84 0.59 -14.48
N ASP A 28 -18.91 1.40 -14.53
CA ASP A 28 -19.10 2.48 -15.51
C ASP A 28 -18.85 3.89 -14.94
N GLU A 29 -18.30 4.00 -13.72
CA GLU A 29 -18.01 5.29 -13.08
C GLU A 29 -16.80 5.96 -13.76
N LYS A 30 -17.06 6.97 -14.59
CA LYS A 30 -16.01 7.62 -15.40
C LYS A 30 -15.13 8.60 -14.61
N ASP A 31 -15.62 9.12 -13.50
CA ASP A 31 -14.99 10.22 -12.74
C ASP A 31 -14.73 9.85 -11.27
N HIS A 32 -14.29 8.61 -11.02
CA HIS A 32 -13.94 8.20 -9.66
C HIS A 32 -12.68 8.94 -9.17
N LYS A 33 -12.83 9.69 -8.07
CA LYS A 33 -11.70 10.34 -7.41
C LYS A 33 -10.83 9.30 -6.71
N LYS A 34 -9.68 9.00 -7.30
CA LYS A 34 -8.62 8.25 -6.64
C LYS A 34 -8.05 9.04 -5.46
N ALA A 35 -7.50 8.30 -4.50
CA ALA A 35 -6.76 8.88 -3.40
C ALA A 35 -5.59 9.73 -3.93
N ASP A 36 -5.25 10.79 -3.19
CA ASP A 36 -4.09 11.61 -3.50
C ASP A 36 -2.81 10.73 -3.51
N PRO A 37 -2.02 10.73 -4.59
CA PRO A 37 -0.76 9.99 -4.66
C PRO A 37 0.22 10.32 -3.52
N ASP A 38 0.18 11.53 -2.98
CA ASP A 38 1.06 11.95 -1.88
C ASP A 38 0.73 11.22 -0.56
N ASN A 39 -0.44 10.61 -0.45
CA ASN A 39 -0.82 9.84 0.74
C ASN A 39 0.17 8.72 1.06
N TYR A 40 0.75 8.06 0.05
CA TYR A 40 1.77 7.03 0.31
C TYR A 40 3.01 7.62 0.96
N HIS A 41 3.46 8.81 0.53
CA HIS A 41 4.61 9.50 1.13
C HIS A 41 4.32 9.92 2.56
N GLN A 42 3.12 10.43 2.82
CA GLN A 42 2.70 10.84 4.16
C GLN A 42 2.64 9.66 5.13
N LEU A 43 2.23 8.48 4.67
CA LEU A 43 2.06 7.28 5.49
C LEU A 43 3.32 6.40 5.57
N ALA A 44 4.26 6.52 4.62
CA ALA A 44 5.38 5.57 4.46
C ALA A 44 6.16 5.33 5.76
N ASN A 45 6.56 6.41 6.44
CA ASN A 45 7.35 6.32 7.67
C ASN A 45 6.61 5.56 8.78
N GLU A 46 5.32 5.86 9.00
CA GLU A 46 4.53 5.17 10.02
C GLU A 46 4.31 3.70 9.65
N MET A 47 3.97 3.43 8.38
CA MET A 47 3.74 2.08 7.88
C MET A 47 5.00 1.21 7.98
N ASP A 48 6.18 1.78 7.76
CA ASP A 48 7.46 1.08 7.91
C ASP A 48 7.71 0.61 9.35
N GLN A 49 7.20 1.35 10.35
CA GLN A 49 7.35 1.00 11.77
C GLN A 49 6.39 -0.10 12.26
N LEU A 50 5.27 -0.34 11.59
CA LEU A 50 4.25 -1.30 12.06
C LEU A 50 4.72 -2.76 11.93
N ASN A 51 4.20 -3.65 12.77
CA ASN A 51 4.60 -5.07 12.80
C ASN A 51 3.95 -5.96 11.71
N PHE A 52 4.30 -5.70 10.45
CA PHE A 52 4.02 -6.56 9.29
C PHE A 52 5.24 -6.59 8.35
N ASP A 53 5.24 -7.49 7.37
CA ASP A 53 6.46 -7.85 6.62
C ASP A 53 6.52 -7.16 5.25
N GLN A 54 5.38 -7.09 4.55
CA GLN A 54 5.32 -6.54 3.20
C GLN A 54 4.18 -5.55 3.01
N ILE A 55 4.43 -4.51 2.22
CA ILE A 55 3.43 -3.54 1.80
C ILE A 55 3.21 -3.64 0.28
N SER A 56 1.95 -3.71 -0.14
CA SER A 56 1.54 -3.66 -1.55
C SER A 56 0.93 -2.30 -1.87
N ILE A 57 1.52 -1.59 -2.82
CA ILE A 57 1.10 -0.27 -3.29
C ILE A 57 0.89 -0.26 -4.81
N GLU A 58 0.02 0.63 -5.28
CA GLU A 58 -0.32 0.76 -6.69
C GLU A 58 0.52 1.84 -7.35
N ASP A 59 1.13 1.54 -8.50
CA ASP A 59 1.93 2.49 -9.26
C ASP A 59 1.43 2.73 -10.68
N ALA A 60 0.98 1.68 -11.37
CA ALA A 60 0.46 1.79 -12.74
C ALA A 60 -0.65 2.85 -12.90
N HIS A 61 -1.39 3.07 -11.82
CA HIS A 61 -2.48 4.03 -11.74
C HIS A 61 -2.15 5.32 -10.97
N CYS A 62 -0.99 5.35 -10.29
CA CYS A 62 -0.63 6.37 -9.31
C CYS A 62 0.79 6.96 -9.49
N ALA A 63 1.48 6.60 -10.58
CA ALA A 63 2.79 7.12 -11.04
C ALA A 63 3.64 7.75 -9.93
N ASN A 64 3.99 6.95 -8.92
CA ASN A 64 4.55 7.45 -7.68
C ASN A 64 5.94 8.02 -7.93
N HIS A 65 6.33 9.03 -7.15
CA HIS A 65 7.71 9.47 -7.14
C HIS A 65 8.56 8.36 -6.48
N LEU A 66 9.51 7.76 -7.22
CA LEU A 66 10.25 6.57 -6.74
C LEU A 66 11.06 6.77 -5.44
N LYS A 67 11.39 8.01 -5.06
CA LYS A 67 11.85 8.35 -3.69
C LYS A 67 10.95 7.79 -2.58
N LEU A 68 9.68 7.48 -2.86
CA LEU A 68 8.80 6.76 -1.95
C LEU A 68 9.44 5.45 -1.47
N LEU A 69 10.09 4.71 -2.36
CA LEU A 69 10.69 3.42 -2.05
C LEU A 69 11.84 3.56 -1.05
N GLU A 70 12.51 4.71 -1.03
CA GLU A 70 13.59 5.01 -0.08
C GLU A 70 13.07 5.23 1.35
N LEU A 71 11.77 5.48 1.54
CA LEU A 71 11.16 5.68 2.86
C LEU A 71 10.86 4.36 3.60
N PHE A 72 10.93 3.22 2.92
CA PHE A 72 10.68 1.90 3.51
C PHE A 72 12.00 1.16 3.75
N GLU A 73 12.54 1.30 4.96
CA GLU A 73 13.81 0.67 5.35
C GLU A 73 13.63 -0.76 5.89
N LYS A 74 12.45 -1.07 6.46
CA LYS A 74 12.18 -2.32 7.19
C LYS A 74 11.24 -3.25 6.44
N LYS A 75 10.45 -2.71 5.51
CA LYS A 75 9.42 -3.45 4.76
C LYS A 75 9.92 -3.91 3.40
N THR A 76 9.44 -5.06 2.95
CA THR A 76 9.52 -5.41 1.53
C THR A 76 8.36 -4.76 0.78
N ILE A 77 8.63 -4.15 -0.37
CA ILE A 77 7.61 -3.52 -1.20
C ILE A 77 7.18 -4.46 -2.32
N ILE A 78 5.87 -4.69 -2.45
CA ILE A 78 5.22 -5.24 -3.64
C ILE A 78 4.76 -4.06 -4.49
N PHE A 79 5.44 -3.81 -5.60
CA PHE A 79 5.23 -2.63 -6.42
C PHE A 79 4.29 -2.93 -7.61
N GLY A 80 3.05 -2.44 -7.53
CA GLY A 80 1.99 -2.69 -8.49
C GLY A 80 2.17 -1.92 -9.81
N THR A 81 3.01 -2.45 -10.69
CA THR A 81 3.38 -1.84 -11.99
C THR A 81 2.45 -2.21 -13.15
N ILE A 82 1.48 -3.11 -12.91
CA ILE A 82 0.51 -3.54 -13.91
C ILE A 82 -0.86 -2.96 -13.54
N ALA A 83 -1.47 -2.24 -14.48
CA ALA A 83 -2.85 -1.78 -14.36
C ALA A 83 -3.79 -2.99 -14.49
N ILE A 84 -4.56 -3.25 -13.45
CA ILE A 84 -5.61 -4.28 -13.42
C ILE A 84 -6.94 -3.54 -13.22
N ALA A 85 -7.87 -3.84 -14.12
CA ALA A 85 -9.09 -3.08 -14.40
C ALA A 85 -9.96 -2.78 -13.17
#